data_AF-A0A7J3QCJ9-F1
#
_entry.id   AF-A0A7J3QCJ9-F1
#
_cell.length_a   1.000
_cell.length_b   1.000
_cell.length_c   1.000
_cell.angle_alpha   90.00
_cell.angle_beta   90.00
_cell.angle_gamma   90.00
#
_symmetry.space_group_name_H-M   'P 1'
#
loop_
_entity.id
_entity.type
_entity.pdbx_description
1 polymer ?
#
loop_
_entity_poly.entity_id
_entity_poly.type
_entity_poly.pdbx_seq_one_letter_code
_entity_poly.pdbx_strand_id
1 'polypeptide(L)'
;MDETCCIEVEVPKPIVKKPGIVKFKGIDIGVRIGRGFSIGELKAVGIDVKLAKQLNIPVDSRRKGVHEENIESLRKFIEEIREVIEAKKTKPARNVKLEGQKS
;
A
#
# COMPACT_ATOMS: atom_id res chain seq x y z
N MET A 1 14.69 25.63 -6.73
CA MET A 1 13.37 25.12 -7.17
C MET A 1 13.51 23.63 -7.13
N ASP A 2 13.40 23.13 -5.92
CA ASP A 2 13.77 21.77 -5.55
C ASP A 2 12.72 20.87 -6.17
N GLU A 3 13.13 20.04 -7.12
CA GLU A 3 12.24 19.10 -7.78
C GLU A 3 11.69 18.15 -6.72
N THR A 4 10.51 18.47 -6.19
CA THR A 4 9.73 17.55 -5.37
C THR A 4 9.41 16.37 -6.25
N CYS A 5 10.25 15.33 -6.17
CA CYS A 5 9.99 14.01 -6.70
C CYS A 5 8.78 13.44 -5.95
N CYS A 6 7.59 13.80 -6.41
CA CYS A 6 6.31 13.26 -5.96
C CYS A 6 6.29 11.80 -6.41
N ILE A 7 6.53 10.88 -5.48
CA ILE A 7 6.23 9.47 -5.73
C ILE A 7 4.74 9.31 -5.47
N GLU A 8 3.97 9.14 -6.54
CA GLU A 8 2.59 8.71 -6.44
C GLU A 8 2.59 7.20 -6.22
N VAL A 9 2.38 6.77 -4.98
CA VAL A 9 2.18 5.34 -4.65
C VAL A 9 0.68 5.12 -4.48
N GLU A 10 0.08 4.30 -5.35
CA GLU A 10 -1.35 3.98 -5.25
C GLU A 10 -1.59 3.04 -4.06
N VAL A 11 -2.46 3.45 -3.13
CA VAL A 11 -2.78 2.66 -1.95
C VAL A 11 -3.71 1.50 -2.33
N PRO A 12 -3.43 0.25 -1.94
CA PRO A 12 -4.27 -0.89 -2.26
C PRO A 12 -5.67 -0.72 -1.67
N LYS A 13 -6.69 -1.09 -2.45
CA LYS A 13 -8.09 -1.02 -2.02
C LYS A 13 -8.46 -2.31 -1.27
N PRO A 14 -9.02 -2.23 -0.05
CA PRO A 14 -9.39 -3.42 0.71
C PRO A 14 -10.62 -4.10 0.11
N ILE A 15 -10.56 -5.41 -0.08
CA ILE A 15 -11.65 -6.26 -0.56
C ILE A 15 -12.44 -6.78 0.65
N VAL A 16 -13.78 -6.72 0.56
CA VAL A 16 -14.70 -7.15 1.62
C VAL A 16 -15.87 -7.91 1.02
N LYS A 17 -16.33 -8.96 1.68
CA LYS A 17 -17.56 -9.67 1.28
C LYS A 17 -18.79 -8.76 1.40
N LYS A 18 -19.72 -8.85 0.44
CA LYS A 18 -21.01 -8.17 0.57
C LYS A 18 -21.82 -8.82 1.70
N PRO A 19 -22.55 -8.04 2.52
CA PRO A 19 -23.40 -8.61 3.54
C PRO A 19 -24.48 -9.49 2.91
N GLY A 20 -24.73 -10.64 3.52
CA GLY A 20 -25.78 -11.58 3.10
C GLY A 20 -27.16 -10.94 3.17
N ILE A 21 -27.95 -11.06 2.10
CA ILE A 21 -29.36 -10.68 2.07
C ILE A 21 -30.18 -11.92 2.44
N VAL A 22 -31.09 -11.79 3.41
CA VAL A 22 -31.91 -12.92 3.92
C VAL A 22 -32.69 -13.62 2.81
N LYS A 23 -33.19 -12.86 1.81
CA LYS A 23 -33.94 -13.39 0.65
C LYS A 23 -33.11 -14.31 -0.24
N PHE A 24 -31.80 -14.11 -0.32
CA PHE A 24 -30.88 -14.86 -1.17
C PHE A 24 -29.97 -15.78 -0.33
N LYS A 25 -30.54 -16.39 0.72
CA LYS A 25 -29.83 -17.30 1.61
C LYS A 25 -29.26 -18.48 0.81
N GLY A 26 -27.94 -18.70 0.90
CA GLY A 26 -27.23 -19.76 0.18
C GLY A 26 -26.57 -19.34 -1.14
N ILE A 27 -26.66 -18.06 -1.52
CA ILE A 27 -26.00 -17.52 -2.72
C ILE A 27 -24.86 -16.59 -2.29
N ASP A 28 -23.66 -16.81 -2.82
CA ASP A 28 -22.53 -15.89 -2.65
C ASP A 28 -22.75 -14.62 -3.48
N ILE A 29 -23.01 -13.51 -2.78
CA ILE A 29 -23.34 -12.20 -3.37
C ILE A 29 -22.08 -11.50 -3.93
N GLY A 30 -20.90 -12.07 -3.65
CA GLY A 30 -19.60 -11.59 -4.10
C GLY A 30 -18.95 -10.57 -3.17
N VAL A 31 -17.93 -9.89 -3.70
CA VAL A 31 -17.10 -8.93 -2.95
C VAL A 31 -17.36 -7.48 -3.38
N ARG A 32 -16.94 -6.54 -2.54
CA ARG A 32 -16.98 -5.10 -2.76
C ARG A 32 -15.73 -4.44 -2.18
N ILE A 33 -15.45 -3.23 -2.63
CA ILE A 33 -14.41 -2.40 -2.04
C ILE A 33 -14.88 -1.91 -0.67
N GLY A 34 -14.06 -2.16 0.36
CA GLY A 34 -14.27 -1.69 1.72
C GLY A 34 -13.83 -0.24 1.90
N ARG A 35 -14.23 0.37 3.02
CA ARG A 35 -13.79 1.71 3.40
C ARG A 35 -12.31 1.78 3.75
N GLY A 36 -11.78 0.74 4.38
CA GLY A 36 -10.41 0.66 4.89
C GLY A 36 -10.04 -0.75 5.33
N PHE A 37 -8.78 -0.95 5.71
CA PHE A 37 -8.26 -2.18 6.29
C PHE A 37 -8.65 -2.32 7.76
N SER A 38 -8.84 -3.55 8.23
CA SER A 38 -9.13 -3.81 9.63
C SER A 38 -7.87 -3.71 10.49
N ILE A 39 -8.07 -3.50 11.80
CA ILE A 39 -6.96 -3.50 12.76
C ILE A 39 -6.25 -4.87 12.76
N GLY A 40 -6.98 -5.96 12.54
CA GLY A 40 -6.41 -7.30 12.46
C GLY A 40 -5.47 -7.48 11.27
N GLU A 41 -5.86 -6.98 10.10
CA GLU A 41 -5.03 -7.01 8.88
C GLU A 41 -3.75 -6.18 9.06
N LEU A 42 -3.86 -4.96 9.60
CA LEU A 42 -2.69 -4.11 9.87
C LEU A 42 -1.71 -4.77 10.85
N LYS A 43 -2.23 -5.38 11.92
CA LYS A 43 -1.42 -6.12 12.89
C LYS A 43 -0.73 -7.34 12.28
N ALA A 44 -1.41 -8.07 11.38
CA ALA A 44 -0.82 -9.22 10.70
C ALA A 44 0.37 -8.85 9.79
N VAL A 45 0.41 -7.60 9.34
CA VAL A 45 1.50 -7.03 8.54
C VAL A 45 2.54 -6.28 9.41
N GLY A 46 2.25 -6.08 10.70
CA GLY A 46 3.13 -5.37 11.63
C GLY A 46 3.03 -3.85 11.56
N ILE A 47 1.93 -3.30 11.04
CA ILE A 47 1.68 -1.86 10.97
C ILE A 47 0.80 -1.42 12.16
N ASP A 48 1.23 -0.37 12.87
CA ASP A 48 0.39 0.32 13.84
C ASP A 48 -0.59 1.28 13.16
N VAL A 49 -1.73 1.55 13.78
CA VAL A 49 -2.77 2.44 13.25
C VAL A 49 -2.24 3.86 13.01
N LYS A 50 -1.31 4.34 13.86
CA LYS A 50 -0.66 5.65 13.67
C LYS A 50 0.17 5.67 12.39
N LEU A 51 0.99 4.64 12.18
CA LEU A 51 1.82 4.49 11.00
C LEU A 51 0.96 4.35 9.73
N ALA A 52 -0.11 3.56 9.78
CA ALA A 52 -1.05 3.42 8.67
C ALA A 52 -1.61 4.78 8.22
N LYS A 53 -1.98 5.64 9.17
CA LYS A 53 -2.45 7.00 8.87
C LYS A 53 -1.38 7.88 8.24
N GLN A 54 -0.13 7.77 8.69
CA GLN A 54 1.00 8.51 8.09
C GLN A 54 1.29 8.05 6.65
N LEU A 55 1.09 6.77 6.37
CA LEU A 55 1.23 6.17 5.04
C LEU A 55 -0.03 6.35 4.16
N ASN A 56 -1.03 7.11 4.61
CA ASN A 56 -2.32 7.28 3.93
C ASN A 56 -3.08 5.98 3.65
N ILE A 57 -2.82 4.92 4.42
CA ILE A 57 -3.56 3.66 4.34
C ILE A 57 -4.93 3.86 5.01
N PRO A 58 -6.05 3.61 4.32
CA PRO A 58 -7.37 3.78 4.90
C PRO A 58 -7.61 2.70 5.97
N VAL A 59 -8.00 3.12 7.18
CA VAL A 59 -8.24 2.22 8.32
C VAL A 59 -9.72 2.21 8.69
N ASP A 60 -10.30 1.02 8.82
CA ASP A 60 -11.64 0.81 9.38
C ASP A 60 -11.54 0.13 10.75
N SER A 61 -11.39 0.96 11.80
CA SER A 61 -11.22 0.50 13.18
C SER A 61 -12.41 -0.30 13.74
N ARG A 62 -13.58 -0.22 13.11
CA ARG A 62 -14.79 -0.92 13.57
C ARG A 62 -14.91 -2.33 12.98
N ARG A 63 -14.17 -2.64 11.91
CA ARG A 63 -14.20 -3.95 11.26
C ARG A 63 -13.33 -4.94 12.04
N LYS A 64 -13.90 -6.10 12.35
CA LYS A 64 -13.17 -7.23 12.99
C LYS A 64 -12.72 -8.30 11.99
N GLY A 65 -13.32 -8.33 10.80
CA GLY A 65 -12.98 -9.30 9.75
C GLY A 65 -11.55 -9.13 9.25
N VAL A 66 -10.91 -10.26 9.00
CA VAL A 66 -9.56 -10.36 8.43
C VAL A 66 -9.67 -11.17 7.14
N HIS A 67 -9.12 -10.62 6.06
CA HIS A 67 -9.09 -11.28 4.76
C HIS A 67 -7.62 -11.44 4.32
N GLU A 68 -7.25 -12.65 3.91
CA GLU A 68 -5.87 -12.97 3.50
C GLU A 68 -5.44 -12.17 2.25
N GLU A 69 -6.34 -12.03 1.27
CA GLU A 69 -6.13 -11.20 0.07
C GLU A 69 -5.70 -9.75 0.41
N ASN A 70 -6.26 -9.19 1.49
CA ASN A 70 -5.92 -7.84 1.95
C ASN A 70 -4.53 -7.80 2.61
N ILE A 71 -4.16 -8.84 3.36
CA ILE A 71 -2.85 -8.96 4.01
C ILE A 71 -1.76 -9.05 2.96
N GLU A 72 -1.96 -9.89 1.93
CA GLU A 72 -1.01 -10.03 0.82
C GLU A 72 -0.84 -8.71 0.06
N SER A 73 -1.96 -8.03 -0.22
CA SER A 73 -1.93 -6.73 -0.90
C SER A 73 -1.15 -5.68 -0.10
N LEU A 74 -1.34 -5.65 1.23
CA LEU A 74 -0.58 -4.77 2.13
C LEU A 74 0.91 -5.12 2.18
N ARG A 75 1.27 -6.41 2.17
CA ARG A 75 2.68 -6.84 2.14
C ARG A 75 3.39 -6.34 0.87
N LYS A 76 2.77 -6.58 -0.29
CA LYS A 76 3.30 -6.14 -1.58
C LYS A 76 3.52 -4.62 -1.62
N PHE A 77 2.54 -3.85 -1.14
CA PHE A 77 2.64 -2.40 -1.06
C PHE A 77 3.82 -1.91 -0.21
N ILE A 78 4.12 -2.59 0.91
CA ILE A 78 5.26 -2.24 1.76
C ILE A 78 6.58 -2.59 1.09
N GLU A 79 6.65 -3.73 0.39
CA GLU A 79 7.83 -4.12 -0.37
C GLU A 79 8.13 -3.11 -1.47
N GLU A 80 7.12 -2.68 -2.23
CA GLU A 80 7.24 -1.65 -3.25
C GLU A 80 7.78 -0.32 -2.67
N ILE A 81 7.24 0.12 -1.53
CA ILE A 81 7.75 1.33 -0.84
C ILE A 81 9.23 1.16 -0.44
N ARG A 82 9.61 -0.03 0.06
CA ARG A 82 11.00 -0.30 0.45
C ARG A 82 11.93 -0.27 -0.75
N GLU A 83 11.54 -0.85 -1.87
CA GLU A 83 12.32 -0.84 -3.11
C GLU A 83 12.55 0.58 -3.63
N VAL A 84 11.50 1.41 -3.62
CA VAL A 84 11.59 2.81 -4.04
C VAL A 84 12.55 3.60 -3.14
N ILE A 85 12.51 3.36 -1.82
CA ILE A 85 13.45 3.97 -0.86
C ILE A 85 14.88 3.51 -1.15
N GLU A 86 15.10 2.23 -1.43
CA GLU A 86 16.43 1.67 -1.69
C GLU A 86 17.03 2.17 -3.02
N ALA A 87 16.21 2.24 -4.08
CA ALA A 87 16.62 2.81 -5.36
C ALA A 87 17.04 4.28 -5.26
N LYS A 88 16.46 5.05 -4.32
CA LYS A 88 16.89 6.43 -4.03
C LYS A 88 18.25 6.48 -3.33
N LYS A 89 18.58 5.52 -2.47
CA LYS A 89 19.88 5.49 -1.76
C LYS A 89 21.05 5.17 -2.69
N THR A 90 20.83 4.32 -3.68
CA THR A 90 21.90 3.80 -4.57
C THR A 90 22.18 4.67 -5.80
N LYS A 91 21.48 5.81 -5.98
CA LYS A 91 21.82 6.83 -7.00
C LYS A 91 22.51 8.07 -6.38
N PRO A 92 23.77 8.00 -5.93
CA PRO A 92 24.58 9.18 -5.75
C PRO A 92 25.25 9.59 -7.08
N ALA A 93 25.33 10.91 -7.29
CA ALA A 93 26.13 11.65 -8.29
C ALA A 93 25.79 11.52 -9.79
N ARG A 94 25.33 12.66 -10.32
CA ARG A 94 25.51 13.18 -11.68
C ARG A 94 26.90 12.84 -12.25
N ASN A 95 26.98 12.11 -13.36
CA ASN A 95 28.21 12.10 -14.16
C ASN A 95 28.39 13.49 -14.77
N VAL A 96 29.29 14.28 -14.19
CA VAL A 96 29.81 15.52 -14.76
C VAL A 96 30.70 15.16 -15.96
N LYS A 97 30.48 15.86 -17.08
CA LYS A 97 31.24 15.79 -18.35
C LYS A 97 32.77 15.72 -18.13
N LEU A 98 33.45 14.85 -18.89
CA LEU A 98 34.84 15.09 -19.26
C LEU A 98 34.84 15.72 -20.66
N GLU A 99 34.96 17.05 -20.72
CA GLU A 99 35.43 17.72 -21.92
C GLU A 99 36.93 17.39 -22.12
N GLY A 100 37.26 16.99 -23.35
CA GLY A 100 38.56 16.97 -24.02
C GLY A 100 39.86 16.91 -23.21
N GLN A 101 40.67 15.89 -23.51
CA GLN A 101 42.08 16.13 -23.83
C GLN A 101 42.36 15.56 -25.23
N LYS A 102 42.75 16.47 -26.13
CA LYS A 102 43.25 16.19 -27.48
C LYS A 102 44.60 15.47 -27.38
N SER A 103 44.89 14.59 -28.33
CA SER A 103 46.24 14.35 -28.89
C SER A 103 46.06 13.79 -30.28
#